data_AF-A0A939FEI8-F1
#
_entry.id   AF-A0A939FEI8-F1
#
_cell.length_a   1.000
_cell.length_b   1.000
_cell.length_c   1.000
_cell.angle_alpha   90.00
_cell.angle_beta   90.00
_cell.angle_gamma   90.00
#
_symmetry.space_group_name_H-M   'P 1'
#
loop_
_entity.id
_entity.type
_entity.pdbx_description
1 polymer ?
#
loop_
_entity_poly.entity_id
_entity_poly.type
_entity_poly.pdbx_seq_one_letter_code
_entity_poly.pdbx_strand_id
1 'polypeptide(L)'
;PGIIAAMIWLYLYTPGLSPVVSAMHSGGIGFDFFSPSGALPSIVNIALWEWLGYNMVIFYAALQAIDRSVLEAATVDGAGGWRTAFSIKLPLIRASVLMVVLFTIIGSPPLFTEPLLLNTGSVSAVSSSWTPN
;
A
#
# COMPACT_ATOMS: atom_id res chain seq x y z
N PRO A 1 6.44 12.19 7.18
CA PRO A 1 5.04 11.73 6.95
C PRO A 1 4.84 10.25 7.32
N GLY A 2 5.65 9.33 6.78
CA GLY A 2 5.52 7.88 7.04
C GLY A 2 5.65 7.45 8.51
N ILE A 3 6.47 8.13 9.32
CA ILE A 3 6.61 7.81 10.75
C ILE A 3 5.29 8.00 11.51
N ILE A 4 4.51 9.05 11.20
CA ILE A 4 3.22 9.29 11.86
C ILE A 4 2.22 8.20 11.47
N ALA A 5 2.20 7.81 10.19
CA ALA A 5 1.36 6.71 9.71
C ALA A 5 1.72 5.38 10.40
N ALA A 6 3.01 5.08 10.51
CA ALA A 6 3.50 3.90 11.22
C ALA A 6 3.09 3.92 12.70
N MET A 7 3.15 5.07 13.37
CA MET A 7 2.71 5.21 14.77
C MET A 7 1.20 5.02 14.92
N ILE A 8 0.38 5.53 13.99
CA ILE A 8 -1.08 5.33 14.01
C ILE A 8 -1.41 3.84 13.87
N TRP A 9 -0.81 3.16 12.89
CA TRP A 9 -1.05 1.73 12.68
C TRP A 9 -0.49 0.88 13.81
N LEU A 10 0.65 1.26 14.40
CA LEU A 10 1.18 0.59 15.59
C LEU A 10 0.20 0.67 16.77
N TYR A 11 -0.37 1.85 17.02
CA TYR A 11 -1.43 2.01 18.03
C TYR A 11 -2.65 1.15 17.69
N LEU A 12 -3.06 1.13 16.42
CA LEU A 12 -4.21 0.36 15.94
C LEU A 12 -4.01 -1.15 16.04
N TYR A 13 -2.78 -1.65 15.97
CA TYR A 13 -2.48 -3.07 16.06
C TYR A 13 -2.18 -3.54 17.49
N THR A 14 -1.88 -2.63 18.41
CA THR A 14 -1.51 -2.99 19.80
C THR A 14 -2.71 -3.49 20.61
N PRO A 15 -2.71 -4.75 21.07
CA PRO A 15 -3.76 -5.27 21.93
C PRO A 15 -3.86 -4.48 23.25
N GLY A 16 -5.08 -4.21 23.72
CA GLY A 16 -5.33 -3.46 24.96
C GLY A 16 -5.28 -1.95 24.83
N LEU A 17 -4.61 -1.40 23.80
CA LEU A 17 -4.65 0.02 23.44
C LEU A 17 -5.62 0.30 22.29
N SER A 18 -5.70 -0.61 21.31
CA SER A 18 -6.50 -0.44 20.11
C SER A 18 -7.99 -0.69 20.33
N PRO A 19 -8.88 0.29 20.05
CA PRO A 19 -10.32 0.06 20.00
C PRO A 19 -10.72 -0.98 18.94
N VAL A 20 -9.95 -1.09 17.85
CA VAL A 20 -10.22 -2.01 16.74
C VAL A 20 -9.91 -3.44 17.13
N VAL A 21 -8.74 -3.70 17.72
CA VAL A 21 -8.37 -5.06 18.18
C VAL A 21 -9.31 -5.51 19.30
N SER A 22 -9.68 -4.60 20.21
CA SER A 22 -10.68 -4.88 21.25
C SER A 22 -12.03 -5.25 20.67
N ALA A 23 -12.50 -4.55 19.63
CA ALA A 23 -13.74 -4.90 18.94
C ALA A 23 -13.64 -6.26 18.23
N MET A 24 -12.53 -6.54 17.55
CA MET A 24 -12.28 -7.82 16.89
C MET A 24 -12.29 -8.98 17.89
N HIS A 25 -11.58 -8.84 19.02
CA HIS A 25 -11.59 -9.83 20.10
C HIS A 25 -12.99 -10.02 20.70
N SER A 26 -13.76 -8.93 20.89
CA SER A 26 -15.15 -9.04 21.38
C SER A 26 -16.09 -9.75 20.41
N GLY A 27 -15.79 -9.69 19.10
CA GLY A 27 -16.49 -10.43 18.04
C GLY A 27 -15.94 -11.85 17.81
N GLY A 28 -15.00 -12.33 18.63
CA GLY A 28 -14.41 -13.67 18.52
C GLY A 28 -13.27 -13.80 17.51
N ILE A 29 -12.79 -12.70 16.92
CA ILE A 29 -11.69 -12.69 15.95
C ILE A 29 -10.39 -12.37 16.68
N GLY A 30 -9.67 -13.41 17.11
CA GLY A 30 -8.37 -13.32 17.79
C GLY A 30 -7.19 -13.25 16.82
N PHE A 31 -7.12 -12.22 15.98
CA PHE A 31 -5.98 -12.03 15.07
C PHE A 31 -4.88 -11.20 15.73
N ASP A 32 -3.69 -11.79 15.86
CA ASP A 32 -2.51 -11.10 16.38
C ASP A 32 -1.65 -10.54 15.23
N PHE A 33 -1.67 -9.22 15.09
CA PHE A 33 -0.93 -8.46 14.09
C PHE A 33 0.60 -8.55 14.25
N PHE A 34 1.10 -8.91 15.43
CA PHE A 34 2.54 -9.05 15.72
C PHE A 34 3.03 -10.50 15.72
N SER A 35 2.12 -11.47 15.58
CA SER A 35 2.49 -12.87 15.44
C SER A 35 3.32 -13.12 14.16
N PRO A 36 4.12 -14.19 14.08
CA PRO A 36 4.90 -14.52 12.88
C PRO A 36 4.06 -14.62 11.60
N SER A 37 2.80 -15.04 11.70
CA SER A 37 1.86 -15.11 10.57
C SER A 37 1.14 -13.79 10.30
N GLY A 38 1.01 -12.90 11.30
CA GLY A 38 0.33 -11.61 11.18
C GLY A 38 1.23 -10.43 10.85
N ALA A 39 2.53 -10.51 11.15
CA ALA A 39 3.48 -9.41 10.97
C ALA A 39 3.63 -9.00 9.49
N LEU A 40 3.78 -9.97 8.59
CA LEU A 40 3.90 -9.70 7.15
C LEU A 40 2.64 -9.02 6.57
N PRO A 41 1.42 -9.55 6.75
CA PRO A 41 0.19 -8.86 6.34
C PRO A 41 0.05 -7.45 6.92
N SER A 42 0.45 -7.26 8.18
CA SER A 42 0.37 -5.96 8.86
C SER A 42 1.30 -4.93 8.23
N ILE A 43 2.54 -5.31 7.96
CA ILE A 43 3.52 -4.44 7.28
C ILE A 43 3.04 -4.11 5.86
N VAL A 44 2.57 -5.12 5.11
CA VAL A 44 2.02 -4.92 3.76
C VAL A 44 0.82 -3.96 3.78
N ASN A 45 -0.07 -4.08 4.75
CA ASN A 45 -1.22 -3.19 4.87
C ASN A 45 -0.80 -1.73 5.14
N ILE A 46 0.15 -1.50 6.05
CA ILE A 46 0.68 -0.15 6.33
C ILE A 46 1.29 0.44 5.05
N ALA A 47 2.12 -0.34 4.36
CA ALA A 47 2.74 0.09 3.10
C ALA A 47 1.68 0.41 2.04
N LEU A 48 0.71 -0.49 1.81
CA LEU A 48 -0.37 -0.26 0.85
C LEU A 48 -1.16 1.02 1.18
N TRP A 49 -1.47 1.26 2.46
CA TRP A 49 -2.20 2.44 2.89
C TRP A 49 -1.42 3.75 2.60
N GLU A 50 -0.11 3.76 2.84
CA GLU A 50 0.74 4.93 2.57
C GLU A 50 0.77 5.28 1.07
N TRP A 51 0.92 4.27 0.22
CA TRP A 51 0.97 4.47 -1.24
C TRP A 51 -0.40 4.77 -1.86
N LEU A 52 -1.46 4.21 -1.30
CA LEU A 52 -2.82 4.40 -1.80
C LEU A 52 -3.25 5.87 -1.72
N GLY A 53 -2.87 6.58 -0.66
CA GLY A 53 -3.17 8.02 -0.52
C GLY A 53 -2.61 8.86 -1.66
N TYR A 54 -1.34 8.66 -2.01
CA TYR A 54 -0.70 9.36 -3.13
C TYR A 54 -1.33 8.99 -4.48
N ASN A 55 -1.49 7.69 -4.73
CA ASN A 55 -2.04 7.19 -5.99
C ASN A 55 -3.49 7.64 -6.21
N MET A 56 -4.30 7.74 -5.15
CA MET A 56 -5.67 8.23 -5.23
C MET A 56 -5.76 9.68 -5.73
N VAL A 57 -4.86 10.57 -5.31
CA VAL A 57 -4.85 11.96 -5.78
C VAL A 57 -4.60 12.01 -7.30
N ILE A 58 -3.65 11.21 -7.78
CA ILE A 58 -3.34 11.14 -9.21
C ILE A 58 -4.52 10.57 -10.00
N PHE A 59 -5.12 9.47 -9.54
CA PHE A 59 -6.27 8.88 -10.20
C PHE A 59 -7.47 9.82 -10.21
N TYR A 60 -7.71 10.53 -9.10
CA TYR A 60 -8.79 11.50 -9.01
C TYR A 60 -8.60 12.66 -9.99
N ALA A 61 -7.40 13.23 -10.06
CA ALA A 61 -7.07 14.28 -11.02
C ALA A 61 -7.23 13.80 -12.48
N ALA A 62 -6.78 12.58 -12.79
CA ALA A 62 -6.93 11.98 -14.11
C ALA A 62 -8.40 11.76 -14.49
N LEU A 63 -9.22 11.31 -13.54
CA LEU A 63 -10.66 11.12 -13.74
C LEU A 63 -11.40 12.45 -13.92
N GLN A 64 -10.99 13.51 -13.22
CA GLN A 64 -11.57 14.84 -13.40
C GLN A 64 -11.28 15.44 -14.79
N ALA A 65 -10.16 15.05 -15.41
CA ALA A 65 -9.81 15.52 -16.75
C ALA A 65 -10.64 14.86 -17.87
N ILE A 66 -11.44 13.83 -17.56
CA ILE A 66 -12.34 13.21 -18.54
C ILE A 66 -13.47 14.20 -18.86
N ASP A 67 -13.66 14.50 -20.14
CA ASP A 67 -14.77 15.33 -20.59
C ASP A 67 -16.11 14.70 -20.20
N ARG A 68 -16.97 15.51 -19.58
CA ARG A 68 -18.31 15.14 -19.16
C ARG A 68 -19.17 14.70 -20.34
N SER A 69 -18.95 15.25 -21.52
CA SER A 69 -19.69 14.88 -22.74
C SER A 69 -19.54 13.39 -23.08
N VAL A 70 -18.37 12.80 -22.85
CA VAL A 70 -18.09 11.37 -23.07
C VAL A 70 -18.88 10.51 -22.08
N LEU A 71 -19.00 10.96 -20.83
CA LEU A 71 -19.77 10.25 -19.81
C LEU A 71 -21.28 10.35 -20.06
N GLU A 72 -21.76 11.48 -20.56
CA GLU A 72 -23.16 11.67 -20.93
C GLU A 72 -23.52 10.81 -22.16
N ALA A 73 -22.66 10.78 -23.18
CA ALA A 73 -22.81 9.87 -24.32
C ALA A 73 -22.88 8.40 -23.88
N ALA A 74 -22.01 8.00 -22.95
CA ALA A 74 -22.05 6.64 -22.39
C ALA A 74 -23.38 6.31 -21.69
N THR A 75 -23.97 7.28 -20.98
CA THR A 75 -25.29 7.07 -20.34
C THR A 75 -26.41 6.97 -21.36
N VAL A 76 -26.36 7.75 -22.46
CA VAL A 76 -27.30 7.67 -23.58
C VAL A 76 -27.18 6.30 -24.28
N ASP A 77 -25.96 5.78 -24.42
CA ASP A 77 -25.68 4.43 -24.96
C ASP A 77 -26.06 3.29 -23.99
N GLY A 78 -26.66 3.59 -22.85
CA GLY A 78 -27.12 2.60 -21.87
C GLY A 78 -25.98 1.93 -21.08
N ALA A 79 -24.80 2.54 -21.00
CA ALA A 79 -23.71 2.01 -20.20
C ALA A 79 -23.99 2.15 -18.69
N GLY A 80 -24.21 1.01 -18.01
CA GLY A 80 -24.32 0.96 -16.56
C GLY A 80 -22.98 1.25 -15.84
N GLY A 81 -23.03 1.51 -14.53
CA GLY A 81 -21.86 1.98 -13.76
C GLY A 81 -20.59 1.14 -13.90
N TRP A 82 -20.72 -0.20 -13.90
CA TRP A 82 -19.58 -1.11 -14.09
C TRP A 82 -18.97 -1.01 -15.49
N ARG A 83 -19.81 -0.92 -16.54
CA ARG A 83 -19.35 -0.73 -17.93
C ARG A 83 -18.68 0.62 -18.10
N THR A 84 -19.25 1.67 -17.52
CA THR A 84 -18.65 3.02 -17.54
C THR A 84 -17.31 3.06 -16.81
N ALA A 85 -17.16 2.33 -15.69
CA ALA A 85 -15.90 2.27 -14.96
C ALA A 85 -14.79 1.57 -15.77
N PHE A 86 -15.05 0.34 -16.23
CA PHE A 86 -14.01 -0.50 -16.83
C PHE A 86 -13.83 -0.29 -18.34
N SER A 87 -14.88 0.03 -19.07
CA SER A 87 -14.83 0.17 -20.53
C SER A 87 -14.65 1.60 -21.01
N ILE A 88 -14.83 2.60 -20.13
CA ILE A 88 -14.78 4.02 -20.51
C ILE A 88 -13.76 4.77 -19.66
N LYS A 89 -13.97 4.88 -18.34
CA LYS A 89 -13.07 5.61 -17.46
C LYS A 89 -11.66 5.02 -17.44
N LEU A 90 -11.53 3.71 -17.17
CA LEU A 90 -10.22 3.06 -17.05
C LEU A 90 -9.37 3.18 -18.34
N PRO A 91 -9.89 2.94 -19.55
CA PRO A 91 -9.13 3.16 -20.79
C PRO A 91 -8.74 4.63 -21.02
N LEU A 92 -9.60 5.58 -20.65
CA LEU A 92 -9.32 7.01 -20.82
C LEU A 92 -8.19 7.50 -19.91
N ILE A 93 -8.09 6.97 -18.69
CA ILE A 93 -7.01 7.31 -17.75
C ILE A 93 -5.79 6.37 -17.83
N ARG A 94 -5.70 5.51 -18.85
CA ARG A 94 -4.64 4.48 -18.95
C ARG A 94 -3.23 5.04 -18.82
N ALA A 95 -2.97 6.24 -19.34
CA ALA A 95 -1.66 6.88 -19.24
C ALA A 95 -1.30 7.20 -17.78
N SER A 96 -2.26 7.72 -17.01
CA SER A 96 -2.10 7.97 -15.57
C SER A 96 -1.96 6.66 -14.79
N VAL A 97 -2.68 5.60 -15.18
CA VAL A 97 -2.50 4.27 -14.58
C VAL A 97 -1.10 3.73 -14.80
N LEU A 98 -0.59 3.80 -16.02
CA LEU A 98 0.78 3.38 -16.32
C LEU A 98 1.80 4.20 -15.54
N MET A 99 1.64 5.52 -15.47
CA MET A 99 2.49 6.42 -14.68
C MET A 99 2.55 6.00 -13.20
N VAL A 100 1.38 5.79 -12.59
CA VAL A 100 1.27 5.37 -11.18
C VAL A 100 1.92 4.02 -10.95
N VAL A 101 1.65 3.04 -11.83
CA VAL A 101 2.23 1.69 -11.72
C VAL A 101 3.76 1.76 -11.83
N LEU A 102 4.29 2.52 -12.78
CA LEU A 102 5.73 2.70 -12.95
C LEU A 102 6.38 3.34 -11.73
N PHE A 103 5.80 4.42 -11.19
CA PHE A 103 6.32 5.04 -9.96
C PHE A 103 6.21 4.14 -8.74
N THR A 104 5.16 3.32 -8.65
CA THR A 104 5.00 2.35 -7.56
C THR A 104 6.08 1.27 -7.65
N ILE A 105 6.42 0.79 -8.86
CA ILE A 105 7.49 -0.19 -9.07
C ILE A 105 8.87 0.42 -8.77
N ILE A 106 9.15 1.64 -9.24
CA ILE A 106 10.42 2.34 -8.99
C ILE A 106 10.58 2.69 -7.51
N GLY A 107 9.48 3.09 -6.86
CA GLY A 107 9.43 3.51 -5.46
C GLY A 107 9.37 2.35 -4.46
N SER A 108 8.99 1.15 -4.90
CA SER A 108 9.18 -0.04 -4.09
C SER A 108 10.69 -0.31 -3.98
N PRO A 109 11.28 -0.32 -2.78
CA PRO A 109 12.61 -0.88 -2.62
C PRO A 109 12.53 -2.30 -3.18
N PRO A 110 13.38 -2.71 -4.14
CA PRO A 110 13.45 -4.11 -4.47
C PRO A 110 13.74 -4.83 -3.16
N LEU A 111 12.81 -5.69 -2.72
CA LEU A 111 12.90 -6.58 -1.55
C LEU A 111 14.14 -7.51 -1.60
N PHE A 112 15.04 -7.28 -2.54
CA PHE A 112 16.33 -7.89 -2.77
C PHE A 112 17.49 -7.21 -2.02
N THR A 113 17.33 -5.98 -1.52
CA THR A 113 18.43 -5.32 -0.80
C THR A 113 18.62 -5.91 0.61
N GLU A 114 17.54 -6.25 1.31
CA GLU A 114 17.60 -6.80 2.67
C GLU A 114 18.20 -8.23 2.72
N PRO A 115 17.84 -9.18 1.83
CA PRO A 115 18.51 -10.48 1.77
C PRO A 115 19.96 -10.39 1.29
N LEU A 116 20.28 -9.48 0.36
CA LEU A 116 21.64 -9.32 -0.17
C LEU A 116 22.59 -8.73 0.89
N LEU A 117 22.13 -7.79 1.72
CA LEU A 117 22.90 -7.26 2.85
C LEU A 117 23.06 -8.30 3.96
N LEU A 118 22.08 -9.18 4.19
CA LEU A 118 22.21 -10.31 5.12
C LEU A 118 23.15 -11.40 4.58
N ASN A 119 23.19 -11.63 3.27
CA ASN A 119 24.07 -12.60 2.63
C ASN A 119 25.53 -12.10 2.54
N THR A 120 25.73 -10.79 2.31
CA THR A 120 27.08 -10.18 2.23
C THR A 120 27.61 -9.67 3.57
N GLY A 121 26.74 -9.35 4.53
CA GLY A 121 27.11 -8.83 5.86
C GLY A 121 27.34 -9.90 6.92
N SER A 122 26.90 -11.15 6.72
CA SER A 122 27.08 -12.24 7.69
C SER A 122 28.45 -12.91 7.66
N VAL A 123 29.34 -12.56 6.71
CA VAL A 123 30.65 -13.22 6.54
C VAL A 123 31.85 -12.29 6.74
N SER A 124 31.70 -10.98 7.00
CA SER A 124 32.88 -10.09 7.12
C SER A 124 32.84 -8.96 8.16
N ALA A 125 31.77 -8.78 8.93
CA ALA A 125 31.72 -7.71 9.94
C ALA A 125 32.08 -8.15 11.37
N VAL A 126 32.28 -9.46 11.62
CA VAL A 126 32.76 -9.96 12.92
C VAL A 126 33.85 -11.00 12.68
N SER A 127 35.07 -10.54 12.38
CA SER A 127 36.24 -11.34 12.75
C SER A 127 36.43 -11.25 14.26
N SER A 128 36.89 -12.33 14.87
CA SER A 128 37.12 -12.46 16.33
C SER A 128 38.18 -11.52 16.91
N SER A 129 38.67 -10.54 16.14
CA SER A 129 39.67 -9.56 16.54
C SER A 129 39.18 -8.11 16.53
N TRP A 130 37.87 -7.85 16.41
CA TRP A 130 37.36 -6.48 16.45
C TRP A 130 37.19 -6.00 17.89
N THR A 131 38.06 -5.08 18.34
CA THR A 131 37.84 -4.21 19.51
C THR A 131 37.81 -2.75 19.04
N PRO A 132 36.84 -1.93 19.47
CA PRO A 132 36.78 -0.52 19.10
C PRO A 132 37.73 0.31 19.98
N ASN A 133 38.99 0.33 19.56
CA ASN A 133 40.01 1.31 19.93
C ASN A 133 41.24 1.19 19.02
#